data_AF-A0A9R1RCY4-F1
#
_entry.id   AF-A0A9R1RCY4-F1
#
_cell.length_a   1.000
_cell.length_b   1.000
_cell.length_c   1.000
_cell.angle_alpha   90.00
_cell.angle_beta   90.00
_cell.angle_gamma   90.00
#
_symmetry.space_group_name_H-M   'P 1'
#
loop_
_entity.id
_entity.type
_entity.pdbx_description
1 polymer ?
#
loop_
_entity_poly.entity_id
_entity_poly.type
_entity_poly.pdbx_seq_one_letter_code
_entity_poly.pdbx_strand_id
1 'polypeptide(L)'
;MREFLLSQKHIVYTEPLEVRAGTTVDVLYNPSNTVLNGSPEVWFRCSFNRWTHPSGPLPPQKMVNAENGSHLQATVRVPLDAYMMDFVFSESEEGGIYDNRDGMDYHIPVSDSMAKEPPMHIVHIAVEMAPIAKVGGLGDVVTSLSRAIQDLGHKVEVIFPKYDCLNLSNVKDLHCRQSFTWGGTEIKVWFGKVEGISVYFLEPQNGMFWVGCVYGRNDESRFGFFCHSALEFLLQSGSSPVSTKLCPISLSITVLGFILLI
;
A
#
# COMPACT_ATOMS: atom_id res chain seq x y z
N MET A 1 -7.02 12.91 9.99
CA MET A 1 -6.42 11.88 10.87
C MET A 1 -7.24 11.65 12.14
N ARG A 2 -7.58 12.71 12.90
CA ARG A 2 -8.46 12.62 14.08
C ARG A 2 -9.80 11.92 13.79
N GLU A 3 -10.43 12.21 12.66
CA GLU A 3 -11.68 11.57 12.22
C GLU A 3 -11.53 10.07 11.88
N PHE A 4 -10.35 9.62 11.43
CA PHE A 4 -10.08 8.22 11.11
C PHE A 4 -9.93 7.35 12.38
N LEU A 5 -9.23 7.85 13.39
CA LEU A 5 -9.16 7.17 14.68
C LEU A 5 -10.52 7.14 15.39
N LEU A 6 -11.34 8.19 15.21
CA LEU A 6 -12.70 8.22 15.73
C LEU A 6 -13.63 7.20 15.04
N SER A 7 -13.49 6.98 13.73
CA SER A 7 -14.28 5.95 13.04
C SER A 7 -13.91 4.54 13.48
N GLN A 8 -12.65 4.32 13.86
CA GLN A 8 -12.14 3.03 14.35
C GLN A 8 -12.28 2.84 15.87
N LYS A 9 -12.82 3.83 16.60
CA LYS A 9 -12.93 3.82 18.07
C LYS A 9 -13.65 2.59 18.63
N HIS A 10 -14.54 1.97 17.85
CA HIS A 10 -15.24 0.75 18.22
C HIS A 10 -14.33 -0.50 18.25
N ILE A 11 -13.14 -0.45 17.62
CA ILE A 11 -12.11 -1.50 17.62
C ILE A 11 -10.88 -1.01 18.38
N VAL A 12 -10.28 0.12 17.99
CA VAL A 12 -9.05 0.62 18.59
C VAL A 12 -8.92 2.15 18.49
N TYR A 13 -8.37 2.77 19.52
CA TYR A 13 -8.00 4.19 19.54
C TYR A 13 -6.91 4.48 20.57
N THR A 14 -6.38 5.70 20.57
CA THR A 14 -5.38 6.15 21.55
C THR A 14 -5.87 7.28 22.44
N GLU A 15 -5.31 7.36 23.63
CA GLU A 15 -5.42 8.52 24.53
C GLU A 15 -4.01 9.02 24.92
N PRO A 16 -3.63 10.25 24.51
CA PRO A 16 -4.37 11.18 23.65
C PRO A 16 -4.58 10.65 22.21
N LEU A 17 -5.64 11.13 21.55
CA LEU A 17 -5.98 10.75 20.16
C LEU A 17 -4.89 11.11 19.15
N GLU A 18 -4.14 12.19 19.41
CA GLU A 18 -2.98 12.56 18.61
C GLU A 18 -1.72 12.07 19.32
N VAL A 19 -1.04 11.12 18.70
CA VAL A 19 0.19 10.54 19.24
C VAL A 19 1.36 11.45 18.90
N ARG A 20 2.15 11.81 19.90
CA ARG A 20 3.32 12.70 19.76
C ARG A 20 4.59 11.98 20.19
N ALA A 21 5.68 12.27 19.49
CA ALA A 21 6.99 11.72 19.82
C ALA A 21 7.44 12.20 21.21
N GLY A 22 8.06 11.31 21.99
CA GLY A 22 8.54 11.59 23.34
C GLY A 22 7.50 11.53 24.46
N THR A 23 6.21 11.43 24.13
CA THR A 23 5.11 11.34 25.11
C THR A 23 4.73 9.90 25.43
N THR A 24 3.89 9.73 26.46
CA THR A 24 3.23 8.46 26.76
C THR A 24 1.84 8.46 26.12
N VAL A 25 1.42 7.31 25.59
CA VAL A 25 0.11 7.10 24.99
C VAL A 25 -0.50 5.82 25.52
N ASP A 26 -1.80 5.84 25.77
CA ASP A 26 -2.60 4.66 26.05
C ASP A 26 -3.24 4.16 24.76
N VAL A 27 -3.09 2.87 24.44
CA VAL A 27 -3.74 2.19 23.33
C VAL A 27 -4.91 1.41 23.88
N LEU A 28 -6.13 1.77 23.46
CA LEU A 28 -7.37 1.15 23.91
C LEU A 28 -7.94 0.27 22.79
N TYR A 29 -8.25 -0.98 23.11
CA TYR A 29 -8.65 -2.02 22.16
C TYR A 29 -9.88 -2.78 22.64
N ASN A 30 -10.84 -3.02 21.75
CA ASN A 30 -12.05 -3.77 22.05
C ASN A 30 -12.02 -5.15 21.38
N PRO A 31 -11.64 -6.22 22.10
CA PRO A 31 -11.55 -7.56 21.52
C PRO A 31 -12.91 -8.10 21.05
N SER A 32 -14.03 -7.66 21.63
CA SER A 32 -15.36 -8.17 21.29
C SER A 32 -15.78 -7.91 19.83
N ASN A 33 -15.14 -6.94 19.18
CA ASN A 33 -15.40 -6.59 17.78
C ASN A 33 -14.34 -7.13 16.81
N THR A 34 -13.58 -8.14 17.24
CA THR A 34 -12.41 -8.65 16.50
C THR A 34 -12.34 -10.17 16.53
N VAL A 35 -11.32 -10.74 15.87
CA VAL A 35 -11.00 -12.18 15.91
C VAL A 35 -10.57 -12.67 17.30
N LEU A 36 -10.26 -11.76 18.23
CA LEU A 36 -9.89 -12.09 19.62
C LEU A 36 -11.10 -12.04 20.57
N ASN A 37 -12.32 -12.05 20.04
CA ASN A 37 -13.52 -12.08 20.87
C ASN A 37 -13.58 -13.39 21.68
N GLY A 38 -13.71 -13.26 23.00
CA GLY A 38 -13.74 -14.39 23.93
C GLY A 38 -12.35 -14.94 24.31
N SER A 39 -11.26 -14.36 23.81
CA SER A 39 -9.91 -14.72 24.24
C SER A 39 -9.73 -14.45 25.74
N PRO A 40 -9.13 -15.38 26.51
CA PRO A 40 -8.95 -15.22 27.95
C PRO A 40 -7.93 -14.12 28.28
N GLU A 41 -6.99 -13.88 27.38
CA GLU A 41 -5.99 -12.84 27.46
C GLU A 41 -5.85 -12.16 26.10
N VAL A 42 -5.35 -10.93 26.12
CA VAL A 42 -4.96 -10.19 24.92
C VAL A 42 -3.61 -9.56 25.20
N TRP A 43 -2.70 -9.69 24.25
CA TRP A 43 -1.34 -9.20 24.32
C TRP A 43 -1.10 -8.19 23.20
N PHE A 44 -0.54 -7.05 23.56
CA PHE A 44 -0.20 -5.96 22.67
C PHE A 44 1.26 -6.06 22.26
N ARG A 45 1.49 -5.96 20.95
CA ARG A 45 2.82 -6.01 20.34
C ARG A 45 3.00 -4.78 19.50
N CYS A 46 4.06 -4.04 19.76
CA CYS A 46 4.26 -2.73 19.17
C CYS A 46 5.70 -2.55 18.73
N SER A 47 5.87 -1.86 17.62
CA SER A 47 7.12 -1.28 17.19
C SER A 47 6.83 0.11 16.63
N PHE A 48 7.86 0.73 16.06
CA PHE A 48 7.75 2.04 15.43
C PHE A 48 8.38 2.00 14.03
N ASN A 49 8.09 3.04 13.27
CA ASN A 49 8.70 3.30 11.96
C ASN A 49 8.55 2.12 11.00
N ARG A 50 7.32 1.61 10.85
CA ARG A 50 6.95 0.46 10.01
C ARG A 50 7.65 -0.82 10.42
N TRP A 51 7.67 -1.10 11.72
CA TRP A 51 8.40 -2.22 12.33
C TRP A 51 9.93 -2.19 12.14
N THR A 52 10.51 -1.07 11.69
CA THR A 52 11.96 -0.96 11.40
C THR A 52 12.72 -0.05 12.37
N HIS A 53 12.09 0.37 13.48
CA HIS A 53 12.76 1.18 14.48
C HIS A 53 14.07 0.51 14.98
N PRO A 54 15.20 1.25 15.12
CA PRO A 54 16.50 0.67 15.49
C PRO A 54 16.51 -0.08 16.82
N SER A 55 15.67 0.33 17.77
CA SER A 55 15.52 -0.35 19.07
C SER A 55 14.77 -1.68 18.99
N GLY A 56 14.23 -2.04 17.83
CA GLY A 56 13.38 -3.22 17.66
C GLY A 56 11.98 -3.05 18.25
N PRO A 57 11.14 -4.09 18.17
CA PRO A 57 9.83 -4.10 18.80
C PRO A 57 9.93 -4.07 20.32
N LEU A 58 8.93 -3.48 20.96
CA LEU A 58 8.77 -3.52 22.40
C LEU A 58 8.48 -4.96 22.86
N PRO A 59 8.86 -5.32 24.11
CA PRO A 59 8.39 -6.56 24.71
C PRO A 59 6.86 -6.65 24.66
N PRO A 60 6.28 -7.83 24.40
CA PRO A 60 4.83 -8.02 24.43
C PRO A 60 4.26 -7.56 25.78
N GLN A 61 3.16 -6.82 25.74
CA GLN A 61 2.51 -6.30 26.94
C GLN A 61 1.14 -6.94 27.09
N LYS A 62 0.85 -7.52 28.26
CA LYS A 62 -0.49 -7.99 28.55
C LYS A 62 -1.43 -6.79 28.67
N MET A 63 -2.53 -6.82 27.93
CA MET A 63 -3.55 -5.79 27.97
C MET A 63 -4.34 -5.90 29.27
N VAL A 64 -4.67 -4.76 29.90
CA VAL A 64 -5.42 -4.69 31.15
C VAL A 64 -6.77 -4.02 30.92
N ASN A 65 -7.77 -4.27 31.77
CA ASN A 65 -9.07 -3.59 31.63
C ASN A 65 -8.92 -2.07 31.77
N ALA A 66 -9.46 -1.32 30.80
CA ALA A 66 -9.57 0.13 30.89
C ALA A 66 -10.68 0.52 31.89
N GLU A 67 -10.63 1.75 32.41
CA GLU A 67 -11.58 2.25 33.43
C GLU A 67 -13.06 2.20 32.96
N ASN A 68 -13.29 2.27 31.65
CA ASN A 68 -14.61 2.24 31.01
C ASN A 68 -15.16 0.81 30.77
N GLY A 69 -14.41 -0.24 31.15
CA GLY A 69 -14.84 -1.64 31.23
C GLY A 69 -15.11 -2.37 29.90
N SER A 70 -15.16 -1.66 28.77
CA SER A 70 -15.41 -2.25 27.44
C SER A 70 -14.16 -2.42 26.60
N HIS A 71 -13.07 -1.75 26.97
CA HIS A 71 -11.80 -1.81 26.27
C HIS A 71 -10.73 -2.37 27.19
N LEU A 72 -9.74 -2.99 26.59
CA LEU A 72 -8.47 -3.28 27.20
C LEU A 72 -7.47 -2.17 26.84
N GLN A 73 -6.43 -2.00 27.64
CA GLN A 73 -5.46 -0.91 27.55
C GLN A 73 -4.02 -1.44 27.71
N ALA A 74 -3.10 -0.85 26.96
CA ALA A 74 -1.66 -0.88 27.20
C ALA A 74 -1.06 0.52 27.05
N THR A 75 -0.03 0.81 27.84
CA THR A 75 0.62 2.13 27.87
C THR A 75 1.98 2.05 27.19
N VAL A 76 2.25 3.01 26.30
CA VAL A 76 3.46 3.02 25.47
C VAL A 76 4.17 4.37 25.58
N ARG A 77 5.49 4.34 25.80
CA ARG A 77 6.35 5.52 25.65
C ARG A 77 6.78 5.60 24.19
N VAL A 78 6.40 6.68 23.50
CA VAL A 78 6.73 6.89 22.09
C VAL A 78 8.15 7.46 21.96
N PRO A 79 9.05 6.84 21.19
CA PRO A 79 10.39 7.38 20.94
C PRO A 79 10.36 8.78 20.31
N LEU A 80 11.42 9.57 20.53
CA LEU A 80 11.54 10.92 19.97
C LEU A 80 11.71 10.91 18.43
N ASP A 81 12.21 9.82 17.88
CA ASP A 81 12.47 9.56 16.47
C ASP A 81 11.44 8.61 15.82
N ALA A 82 10.31 8.35 16.49
CA ALA A 82 9.21 7.60 15.92
C ALA A 82 8.31 8.53 15.09
N TYR A 83 8.17 8.27 13.79
CA TYR A 83 7.19 8.93 12.89
C TYR A 83 5.92 8.09 12.68
N MET A 84 5.94 6.81 13.07
CA MET A 84 4.81 5.90 12.98
C MET A 84 4.86 4.90 14.14
N MET A 85 3.70 4.59 14.71
CA MET A 85 3.52 3.52 15.68
C MET A 85 2.78 2.37 15.00
N ASP A 86 3.36 1.17 15.06
CA ASP A 86 2.86 -0.03 14.41
C ASP A 86 2.57 -1.08 15.46
N PHE A 87 1.40 -1.69 15.42
CA PHE A 87 1.05 -2.70 16.41
C PHE A 87 0.02 -3.72 15.93
N VAL A 88 0.01 -4.84 16.64
CA VAL A 88 -0.94 -5.95 16.49
C VAL A 88 -1.31 -6.47 17.89
N PHE A 89 -2.39 -7.24 17.94
CA PHE A 89 -2.82 -7.93 19.16
C PHE A 89 -2.73 -9.44 18.99
N SER A 90 -2.42 -10.18 20.04
CA SER A 90 -2.39 -11.65 20.03
C SER A 90 -3.08 -12.25 21.24
N GLU A 91 -3.53 -13.50 21.13
CA GLU A 91 -4.21 -14.21 22.23
C GLU A 91 -3.30 -14.61 23.40
N SER A 92 -1.98 -14.72 23.17
CA SER A 92 -0.99 -15.07 24.21
C SER A 92 0.33 -14.31 24.06
N GLU A 93 1.20 -14.41 25.07
CA GLU A 93 2.54 -13.81 25.09
C GLU A 93 3.46 -14.44 24.04
N GLU A 94 3.31 -15.75 23.79
CA GLU A 94 4.08 -16.49 22.79
C GLU A 94 3.51 -16.34 21.37
N GLY A 95 2.28 -15.82 21.23
CA GLY A 95 1.62 -15.59 19.94
C GLY A 95 0.27 -16.29 19.85
N GLY A 96 0.00 -17.00 18.75
CA GLY A 96 -1.27 -17.69 18.50
C GLY A 96 -2.12 -16.99 17.45
N ILE A 97 -3.42 -16.84 17.70
CA ILE A 97 -4.30 -15.99 16.89
C ILE A 97 -3.87 -14.53 17.05
N TYR A 98 -3.76 -13.84 15.92
CA TYR A 98 -3.46 -12.42 15.85
C TYR A 98 -4.66 -11.65 15.31
N ASP A 99 -4.97 -10.53 15.97
CA ASP A 99 -5.62 -9.43 15.27
C ASP A 99 -4.54 -8.49 14.72
N ASN A 100 -4.29 -8.65 13.43
CA ASN A 100 -3.41 -7.81 12.64
C ASN A 100 -4.17 -7.11 11.50
N ARG A 101 -5.48 -6.87 11.66
CA ARG A 101 -6.32 -6.19 10.67
C ARG A 101 -6.18 -6.80 9.27
N ASP A 102 -6.37 -8.10 9.16
CA ASP A 102 -6.26 -8.87 7.91
C ASP A 102 -4.89 -8.73 7.22
N GLY A 103 -3.81 -8.65 8.01
CA GLY A 103 -2.44 -8.50 7.52
C GLY A 103 -2.03 -7.06 7.18
N MET A 104 -2.88 -6.08 7.48
CA MET A 104 -2.58 -4.66 7.27
C MET A 104 -1.94 -4.00 8.49
N ASP A 105 -1.91 -4.68 9.63
CA ASP A 105 -1.53 -4.17 10.95
C ASP A 105 -2.31 -2.89 11.34
N TYR A 106 -2.09 -2.43 12.57
CA TYR A 106 -2.56 -1.12 13.00
C TYR A 106 -1.41 -0.12 12.92
N HIS A 107 -1.66 0.99 12.22
CA HIS A 107 -0.69 2.06 12.03
C HIS A 107 -1.28 3.39 12.52
N ILE A 108 -0.56 4.05 13.43
CA ILE A 108 -0.91 5.38 13.93
C ILE A 108 0.27 6.32 13.65
N PRO A 109 0.07 7.37 12.83
CA PRO A 109 1.12 8.36 12.59
C PRO A 109 1.48 9.10 13.88
N VAL A 110 2.77 9.38 14.04
CA VAL A 110 3.31 10.08 15.22
C VAL A 110 3.74 11.48 14.81
N SER A 111 3.22 12.48 15.51
CA SER A 111 3.55 13.89 15.29
C SER A 111 4.80 14.30 16.07
N ASP A 112 5.43 15.40 15.65
CA ASP A 112 6.62 16.00 16.30
C ASP A 112 7.87 15.11 16.37
N SER A 113 7.95 14.10 15.49
CA SER A 113 9.15 13.24 15.40
C SER A 113 10.40 14.02 14.97
N MET A 114 11.53 13.66 15.57
CA MET A 114 12.87 14.11 15.13
C MET A 114 13.29 13.46 13.81
N ALA A 115 12.73 12.29 13.49
CA ALA A 115 12.94 11.62 12.22
C ALA A 115 11.81 11.95 11.24
N LYS A 116 12.13 11.99 9.95
CA LYS A 116 11.12 12.09 8.90
C LYS A 116 10.81 10.70 8.36
N GLU A 117 9.53 10.48 8.07
CA GLU A 117 9.12 9.31 7.31
C GLU A 117 9.86 9.28 5.96
N PRO A 118 10.55 8.17 5.63
CA PRO A 118 11.27 8.07 4.37
C PRO A 118 10.28 8.07 3.19
N PRO A 119 10.62 8.71 2.05
CA PRO A 119 9.82 8.63 0.84
C PRO A 119 9.56 7.18 0.42
N MET A 120 8.31 6.89 0.06
CA MET A 120 7.95 5.60 -0.54
C MET A 120 8.21 5.59 -2.04
N HIS A 121 8.45 4.39 -2.56
CA HIS A 121 8.33 4.10 -3.99
C HIS A 121 7.04 3.32 -4.23
N ILE A 122 6.09 3.98 -4.89
CA ILE A 122 4.76 3.47 -5.21
C ILE A 122 4.69 3.20 -6.71
N VAL A 123 4.15 2.03 -7.06
CA VAL A 123 3.89 1.67 -8.45
C VAL A 123 2.41 1.41 -8.63
N HIS A 124 1.79 2.15 -9.54
CA HIS A 124 0.43 1.88 -9.99
C HIS A 124 0.48 0.97 -11.21
N ILE A 125 -0.27 -0.12 -11.17
CA ILE A 125 -0.54 -0.96 -12.35
C ILE A 125 -1.97 -0.66 -12.76
N ALA A 126 -2.14 -0.06 -13.94
CA ALA A 126 -3.43 0.45 -14.39
C ALA A 126 -3.66 0.19 -15.88
N VAL A 127 -4.93 0.12 -16.27
CA VAL A 127 -5.38 -0.08 -17.67
C VAL A 127 -6.01 1.18 -18.27
N GLU A 128 -6.27 2.21 -17.45
CA GLU A 128 -6.68 3.55 -17.87
C GLU A 128 -5.80 4.61 -17.23
N MET A 129 -5.45 5.64 -18.00
CA MET A 129 -4.71 6.82 -17.53
C MET A 129 -5.07 8.01 -18.41
N ALA A 130 -5.52 9.10 -17.80
CA ALA A 130 -5.77 10.34 -18.52
C ALA A 130 -4.44 11.08 -18.81
N PRO A 131 -4.34 11.79 -19.94
CA PRO A 131 -5.28 11.87 -21.05
C PRO A 131 -5.01 10.81 -22.16
N ILE A 132 -4.17 9.81 -21.90
CA ILE A 132 -3.62 8.92 -22.94
C ILE A 132 -4.53 7.75 -23.33
N ALA A 133 -5.28 7.19 -22.39
CA ALA A 133 -6.28 6.13 -22.57
C ALA A 133 -7.30 6.21 -21.45
N LYS A 134 -8.45 6.83 -21.75
CA LYS A 134 -9.51 7.10 -20.80
C LYS A 134 -10.84 6.64 -21.37
N VAL A 135 -11.55 5.79 -20.64
CA VAL A 135 -12.92 5.36 -20.95
C VAL A 135 -13.89 5.88 -19.90
N GLY A 136 -13.50 5.86 -18.63
CA GLY A 136 -14.30 6.33 -17.51
C GLY A 136 -13.50 7.16 -16.51
N GLY A 137 -13.96 7.23 -15.27
CA GLY A 137 -13.32 8.01 -14.20
C GLY A 137 -11.96 7.46 -13.75
N LEU A 138 -11.68 6.17 -13.98
CA LEU A 138 -10.47 5.51 -13.52
C LEU A 138 -9.19 6.21 -14.02
N GLY A 139 -9.15 6.61 -15.29
CA GLY A 139 -7.99 7.30 -15.85
C GLY A 139 -7.67 8.64 -15.15
N ASP A 140 -8.69 9.37 -14.66
CA ASP A 140 -8.48 10.60 -13.90
C ASP A 140 -7.97 10.30 -12.50
N VAL A 141 -8.49 9.25 -11.87
CA VAL A 141 -8.05 8.78 -10.55
C VAL A 141 -6.58 8.42 -10.58
N VAL A 142 -6.14 7.59 -11.53
CA VAL A 142 -4.72 7.19 -11.64
C VAL A 142 -3.81 8.41 -11.75
N THR A 143 -4.18 9.37 -12.60
CA THR A 143 -3.38 10.57 -12.85
C THR A 143 -3.39 11.55 -11.67
N SER A 144 -4.55 11.80 -11.07
CA SER A 144 -4.70 12.71 -9.93
C SER A 144 -4.07 12.15 -8.67
N LEU A 145 -4.27 10.86 -8.38
CA LEU A 145 -3.67 10.18 -7.25
C LEU A 145 -2.14 10.15 -7.37
N SER A 146 -1.61 9.83 -8.56
CA SER A 146 -0.16 9.87 -8.80
C SER A 146 0.42 11.24 -8.50
N ARG A 147 -0.21 12.32 -8.97
CA ARG A 147 0.25 13.69 -8.68
C ARG A 147 0.19 14.00 -7.18
N ALA A 148 -0.91 13.68 -6.51
CA ALA A 148 -1.03 13.89 -5.07
C ALA A 148 0.06 13.13 -4.29
N ILE A 149 0.40 11.91 -4.69
CA ILE A 149 1.48 11.12 -4.10
C ILE A 149 2.86 11.77 -4.34
N GLN A 150 3.11 12.33 -5.52
CA GLN A 150 4.34 13.10 -5.80
C GLN A 150 4.42 14.38 -4.96
N ASP A 151 3.30 15.09 -4.80
CA ASP A 151 3.22 16.32 -4.01
C ASP A 151 3.50 16.05 -2.51
N LEU A 152 3.19 14.84 -2.04
CA LEU A 152 3.58 14.35 -0.70
C LEU A 152 5.06 13.94 -0.60
N GLY A 153 5.84 14.08 -1.68
CA GLY A 153 7.27 13.80 -1.72
C GLY A 153 7.63 12.32 -1.95
N HIS A 154 6.66 11.49 -2.34
CA HIS A 154 6.91 10.08 -2.68
C HIS A 154 7.27 9.91 -4.16
N LYS A 155 7.99 8.83 -4.47
CA LYS A 155 8.25 8.42 -5.85
C LYS A 155 7.06 7.61 -6.34
N VAL A 156 6.42 8.03 -7.43
CA VAL A 156 5.36 7.26 -8.10
C VAL A 156 5.72 6.97 -9.55
N GLU A 157 5.41 5.76 -9.98
CA GLU A 157 5.53 5.31 -11.37
C GLU A 157 4.26 4.54 -11.75
N VAL A 158 3.91 4.56 -13.04
CA VAL A 158 2.77 3.80 -13.57
C VAL A 158 3.28 2.76 -14.55
N ILE A 159 2.85 1.50 -14.40
CA ILE A 159 2.99 0.47 -15.43
C ILE A 159 1.67 0.40 -16.18
N PHE A 160 1.74 0.45 -17.50
CA PHE A 160 0.59 0.64 -18.37
C PHE A 160 0.67 -0.26 -19.61
N PRO A 161 -0.44 -0.78 -20.16
CA PRO A 161 -0.42 -1.48 -21.44
C PRO A 161 -0.17 -0.49 -22.58
N LYS A 162 0.71 -0.84 -23.52
CA LYS A 162 0.91 -0.04 -24.73
C LYS A 162 -0.18 -0.37 -25.76
N TYR A 163 -1.38 0.16 -25.57
CA TYR A 163 -2.44 0.04 -26.58
C TYR A 163 -2.03 0.68 -27.91
N ASP A 164 -2.54 0.15 -29.01
CA ASP A 164 -2.43 0.76 -30.34
C ASP A 164 -3.27 2.04 -30.49
N CYS A 165 -4.33 2.18 -29.70
CA CYS A 165 -5.20 3.37 -29.68
C CYS A 165 -4.77 4.48 -28.70
N LEU A 166 -3.54 4.42 -28.17
CA LEU A 166 -3.04 5.45 -27.23
C LEU A 166 -2.96 6.83 -27.89
N ASN A 167 -3.37 7.85 -27.16
CA ASN A 167 -3.08 9.23 -27.54
C ASN A 167 -1.63 9.60 -27.18
N LEU A 168 -0.69 9.18 -28.02
CA LEU A 168 0.75 9.37 -27.81
C LEU A 168 1.21 10.83 -27.83
N SER A 169 0.38 11.77 -28.34
CA SER A 169 0.73 13.20 -28.34
C SER A 169 0.90 13.79 -26.94
N ASN A 170 0.29 13.15 -25.93
CA ASN A 170 0.39 13.52 -24.52
C ASN A 170 1.52 12.78 -23.77
N VAL A 171 2.30 11.95 -24.47
CA VAL A 171 3.43 11.22 -23.88
C VAL A 171 4.72 11.93 -24.26
N LYS A 172 5.42 12.47 -23.26
CA LYS A 172 6.73 13.12 -23.45
C LYS A 172 7.85 12.10 -23.33
N ASP A 173 8.93 12.34 -24.07
CA ASP A 173 10.18 11.57 -24.02
C ASP A 173 9.99 10.06 -24.25
N LEU A 174 9.04 9.67 -25.10
CA LEU A 174 8.74 8.26 -25.36
C LEU A 174 9.91 7.57 -26.08
N HIS A 175 10.49 6.55 -25.46
CA HIS A 175 11.54 5.73 -26.06
C HIS A 175 11.49 4.28 -25.57
N CYS A 176 11.99 3.35 -26.38
CA CYS A 176 12.14 1.96 -25.97
C CYS A 176 13.33 1.86 -25.00
N ARG A 177 13.09 1.34 -23.80
CA ARG A 177 14.08 1.26 -22.73
C ARG A 177 14.74 -0.11 -22.67
N GLN A 178 13.94 -1.18 -22.73
CA GLN A 178 14.39 -2.57 -22.65
C GLN A 178 13.33 -3.50 -23.24
N SER A 179 13.64 -4.79 -23.36
CA SER A 179 12.64 -5.83 -23.58
C SER A 179 12.92 -7.05 -22.69
N PHE A 180 11.88 -7.85 -22.46
CA PHE A 180 11.99 -9.13 -21.76
C PHE A 180 10.99 -10.12 -22.36
N THR A 181 11.20 -11.41 -22.12
CA THR A 181 10.30 -12.46 -22.61
C THR A 181 9.46 -12.99 -21.47
N TRP A 182 8.14 -13.01 -21.64
CA TRP A 182 7.20 -13.60 -20.70
C TRP A 182 5.95 -14.11 -21.44
N GLY A 183 5.35 -15.20 -20.96
CA GLY A 183 4.12 -15.75 -21.57
C GLY A 183 4.28 -16.17 -23.04
N GLY A 184 5.49 -16.57 -23.45
CA GLY A 184 5.78 -17.02 -24.82
C GLY A 184 5.92 -15.90 -25.86
N THR A 185 6.04 -14.64 -25.46
CA THR A 185 6.25 -13.50 -26.37
C THR A 185 7.28 -12.52 -25.82
N GLU A 186 7.93 -11.78 -26.71
CA GLU A 186 8.72 -10.61 -26.31
C GLU A 186 7.78 -9.49 -25.88
N ILE A 187 8.14 -8.80 -24.80
CA ILE A 187 7.46 -7.61 -24.30
C ILE A 187 8.47 -6.46 -24.35
N LYS A 188 8.19 -5.47 -25.21
CA LYS A 188 8.98 -4.23 -25.26
C LYS A 188 8.50 -3.29 -24.17
N VAL A 189 9.43 -2.74 -23.41
CA VAL A 189 9.16 -1.76 -22.36
C VAL A 189 9.54 -0.38 -22.90
N TRP A 190 8.52 0.44 -23.09
CA TRP A 190 8.70 1.83 -23.43
C TRP A 190 8.62 2.69 -22.18
N PHE A 191 9.38 3.76 -22.13
CA PHE A 191 9.33 4.74 -21.06
C PHE A 191 8.90 6.08 -21.62
N GLY A 192 8.06 6.80 -20.89
CA GLY A 192 7.70 8.18 -21.18
C GLY A 192 7.10 8.88 -19.96
N LYS A 193 6.73 10.14 -20.11
CA LYS A 193 6.06 10.93 -19.07
C LYS A 193 4.68 11.40 -19.49
N VAL A 194 3.70 11.22 -18.62
CA VAL A 194 2.31 11.67 -18.81
C VAL A 194 1.93 12.54 -17.63
N GLU A 195 1.54 13.80 -17.87
CA GLU A 195 1.23 14.76 -16.79
C GLU A 195 2.34 14.86 -15.72
N GLY A 196 3.61 14.71 -16.13
CA GLY A 196 4.77 14.71 -15.23
C GLY A 196 5.05 13.38 -14.51
N ILE A 197 4.15 12.40 -14.62
CA ILE A 197 4.28 11.07 -14.03
C ILE A 197 5.11 10.16 -14.95
N SER A 198 6.07 9.43 -14.39
CA SER A 198 6.84 8.41 -15.11
C SER A 198 5.96 7.19 -15.43
N VAL A 199 5.89 6.80 -16.71
CA VAL A 199 5.07 5.69 -17.18
C VAL A 199 5.91 4.69 -17.98
N TYR A 200 5.81 3.42 -17.60
CA TYR A 200 6.35 2.29 -18.33
C TYR A 200 5.24 1.60 -19.11
N PHE A 201 5.33 1.64 -20.44
CA PHE A 201 4.37 0.99 -21.31
C PHE A 201 4.86 -0.40 -21.72
N LEU A 202 4.10 -1.43 -21.37
CA LEU A 202 4.38 -2.81 -21.76
C LEU A 202 3.70 -3.11 -23.09
N GLU A 203 4.50 -3.50 -24.09
CA GLU A 203 4.05 -3.84 -25.44
C GLU A 203 4.38 -5.30 -25.77
N PRO A 204 3.49 -6.24 -25.41
CA PRO A 204 3.59 -7.62 -25.87
C PRO A 204 3.51 -7.70 -27.40
N GLN A 205 4.49 -8.36 -28.02
CA GLN A 205 4.61 -8.44 -29.48
C GLN A 205 3.68 -9.51 -30.10
N ASN A 206 2.78 -10.11 -29.30
CA ASN A 206 1.77 -11.07 -29.75
C ASN A 206 0.46 -10.42 -30.24
N GLY A 207 0.38 -9.08 -30.28
CA GLY A 207 -0.79 -8.33 -30.74
C GLY A 207 -1.96 -8.26 -29.76
N MET A 208 -1.81 -8.78 -28.54
CA MET A 208 -2.88 -8.84 -27.54
C MET A 208 -3.45 -7.46 -27.16
N PHE A 209 -2.68 -6.39 -27.31
CA PHE A 209 -3.09 -5.01 -27.05
C PHE A 209 -3.26 -4.15 -28.31
N TRP A 210 -3.27 -4.78 -29.50
CA TRP A 210 -3.46 -4.11 -30.79
C TRP A 210 -4.84 -4.40 -31.36
N VAL A 211 -5.87 -3.99 -30.60
CA VAL A 211 -7.28 -4.28 -30.91
C VAL A 211 -8.12 -3.01 -31.07
N GLY A 212 -7.49 -1.83 -31.11
CA GLY A 212 -8.12 -0.54 -31.35
C GLY A 212 -8.95 0.01 -30.18
N CYS A 213 -8.97 -0.67 -29.02
CA CYS A 213 -9.75 -0.23 -27.86
C CYS A 213 -9.19 -0.76 -26.53
N VAL A 214 -9.52 -0.05 -25.44
CA VAL A 214 -9.16 -0.44 -24.07
C VAL A 214 -9.95 -1.67 -23.63
N TYR A 215 -11.29 -1.65 -23.76
CA TYR A 215 -12.20 -2.72 -23.30
C TYR A 215 -12.98 -3.39 -24.43
N GLY A 216 -13.61 -4.54 -24.13
CA GLY A 216 -14.57 -5.23 -24.98
C GLY A 216 -13.96 -6.28 -25.92
N ARG A 217 -12.75 -6.77 -25.63
CA ARG A 217 -12.01 -7.71 -26.48
C ARG A 217 -11.27 -8.74 -25.61
N ASN A 218 -11.97 -9.77 -25.12
CA ASN A 218 -11.36 -10.83 -24.30
C ASN A 218 -10.55 -10.27 -23.11
N ASP A 219 -11.15 -9.32 -22.39
CA ASP A 219 -10.47 -8.47 -21.40
C ASP A 219 -9.83 -9.27 -20.27
N GLU A 220 -10.48 -10.36 -19.84
CA GLU A 220 -9.97 -11.27 -18.82
C GLU A 220 -8.58 -11.80 -19.17
N SER A 221 -8.42 -12.33 -20.39
CA SER A 221 -7.14 -12.87 -20.86
C SER A 221 -6.08 -11.78 -21.01
N ARG A 222 -6.47 -10.62 -21.57
CA ARG A 222 -5.55 -9.50 -21.80
C ARG A 222 -5.03 -8.93 -20.49
N PHE A 223 -5.92 -8.57 -19.57
CA PHE A 223 -5.52 -7.94 -18.33
C PHE A 223 -4.89 -8.92 -17.34
N GLY A 224 -5.27 -10.20 -17.38
CA GLY A 224 -4.53 -11.26 -16.69
C GLY A 224 -3.08 -11.34 -17.18
N PHE A 225 -2.86 -11.41 -18.50
CA PHE A 225 -1.51 -11.38 -19.10
C PHE A 225 -0.74 -10.12 -18.68
N PHE A 226 -1.37 -8.95 -18.76
CA PHE A 226 -0.75 -7.68 -18.39
C PHE A 226 -0.32 -7.64 -16.93
N CYS A 227 -1.19 -8.03 -15.99
CA CYS A 227 -0.88 -8.04 -14.56
C CYS A 227 0.37 -8.89 -14.27
N HIS A 228 0.44 -10.09 -14.83
CA HIS A 228 1.61 -10.94 -14.66
C HIS A 228 2.86 -10.39 -15.34
N SER A 229 2.76 -9.84 -16.54
CA SER A 229 3.90 -9.20 -17.21
C SER A 229 4.42 -7.97 -16.45
N ALA A 230 3.54 -7.22 -15.78
CA ALA A 230 3.93 -6.08 -14.95
C ALA A 230 4.68 -6.53 -13.70
N LEU A 231 4.25 -7.61 -13.05
CA LEU A 231 4.97 -8.23 -11.94
C LEU A 231 6.34 -8.75 -12.37
N GLU A 232 6.42 -9.41 -13.53
CA GLU A 232 7.70 -9.87 -14.10
C GLU A 232 8.64 -8.70 -14.38
N PHE A 233 8.12 -7.61 -14.97
CA PHE A 233 8.90 -6.39 -15.21
C PHE A 233 9.45 -5.80 -13.90
N LEU A 234 8.63 -5.74 -12.85
CA LEU A 234 9.07 -5.27 -11.54
C LEU A 234 10.20 -6.12 -10.97
N LEU A 235 10.04 -7.45 -11.02
CA LEU A 235 11.05 -8.40 -10.55
C LEU A 235 12.40 -8.22 -11.28
N GLN A 236 12.38 -8.09 -12.61
CA GLN A 236 13.60 -7.92 -13.41
C GLN A 236 14.23 -6.54 -13.26
N SER A 237 13.44 -5.49 -13.03
CA SER A 237 13.93 -4.12 -12.88
C SER A 237 14.69 -3.87 -11.58
N GLY A 238 14.64 -4.81 -10.62
CA GLY A 238 15.18 -4.63 -9.27
C GLY A 238 14.48 -3.53 -8.46
N SER A 239 13.37 -2.98 -8.99
CA SER A 239 12.53 -2.03 -8.27
C SER A 239 11.81 -2.79 -7.16
N SER A 240 12.25 -2.59 -5.91
CA SER A 240 11.57 -3.11 -4.73
C SER A 240 10.65 -2.01 -4.18
N PRO A 241 9.38 -1.90 -4.63
CA PRO A 241 8.40 -1.12 -3.89
C PRO A 241 8.32 -1.71 -2.49
N VAL A 242 8.40 -0.85 -1.47
CA VAL A 242 8.74 -1.17 -0.08
C VAL A 242 8.18 -2.52 0.39
N SER A 243 9.10 -3.43 0.72
CA SER A 243 8.86 -4.73 1.36
C SER A 243 9.24 -4.59 2.84
N THR A 244 8.27 -4.68 3.75
CA THR A 244 8.53 -4.90 5.17
C THR A 244 8.65 -6.41 5.41
N LYS A 245 9.86 -6.84 5.79
CA LYS A 245 10.18 -8.22 6.12
C LYS A 245 9.55 -8.59 7.47
N LEU A 246 8.46 -9.34 7.43
CA LEU A 246 8.06 -10.44 8.34
C LEU A 246 6.67 -10.89 7.87
N CYS A 247 6.50 -12.18 7.58
CA CYS A 247 5.39 -12.81 6.83
C CYS A 247 5.44 -12.69 5.29
N PRO A 248 5.25 -13.81 4.55
CA PRO A 248 5.23 -13.79 3.10
C PRO A 248 3.91 -13.13 2.66
N ILE A 249 4.01 -12.24 1.67
CA ILE A 249 2.93 -11.46 1.06
C ILE A 249 2.68 -10.10 1.74
N SER A 250 3.41 -9.07 1.30
CA SER A 250 2.83 -7.73 1.08
C SER A 250 3.74 -6.94 0.14
N LEU A 251 3.34 -6.88 -1.14
CA LEU A 251 3.73 -5.81 -2.06
C LEU A 251 2.65 -4.74 -1.92
N SER A 252 3.01 -3.49 -1.61
CA SER A 252 2.06 -2.39 -1.78
C SER A 252 2.00 -1.99 -3.27
N ILE A 253 1.49 -2.91 -4.10
CA ILE A 253 1.01 -2.61 -5.44
C ILE A 253 -0.42 -2.14 -5.27
N THR A 254 -0.68 -0.86 -5.53
CA THR A 254 -2.07 -0.46 -5.78
C THR A 254 -2.43 -0.88 -7.20
N VAL A 255 -3.08 -2.03 -7.35
CA VAL A 255 -3.73 -2.42 -8.61
C VAL A 255 -5.02 -1.60 -8.73
N LEU A 256 -4.92 -0.41 -9.32
CA LEU A 256 -6.07 0.42 -9.68
C LEU A 256 -6.67 -0.15 -10.96
N GLY A 257 -7.39 -1.27 -10.83
CA GLY A 257 -7.94 -1.98 -11.99
C GLY A 257 -8.92 -3.11 -11.67
N PHE A 258 -9.05 -3.55 -10.41
CA PHE A 258 -9.98 -4.63 -10.05
C PHE A 258 -11.24 -4.20 -9.28
N ILE A 259 -11.43 -2.90 -9.01
CA ILE A 259 -12.56 -2.42 -8.19
C ILE A 259 -13.89 -2.28 -8.97
N LEU A 260 -14.00 -2.71 -10.24
CA LEU A 260 -15.28 -2.61 -10.96
C LEU A 260 -15.71 -3.81 -11.82
N LEU A 261 -15.04 -4.96 -11.72
CA LEU A 261 -15.39 -6.16 -12.50
C LEU A 261 -15.16 -7.45 -11.72
N ILE A 262 -15.80 -7.57 -10.54
CA ILE A 262 -16.43 -8.81 -10.04
C ILE A 262 -17.67 -8.39 -9.24
#